data_AF-K5WFI6-F1
#
_entry.id   AF-K5WFI6-F1
#
_cell.length_a   1.000
_cell.length_b   1.000
_cell.length_c   1.000
_cell.angle_alpha   90.00
_cell.angle_beta   90.00
_cell.angle_gamma   90.00
#
_symmetry.space_group_name_H-M   'P 1'
#
loop_
_entity.id
_entity.type
_entity.pdbx_description
1 polymer ?
#
loop_
_entity_poly.entity_id
_entity_poly.type
_entity_poly.pdbx_seq_one_letter_code
_entity_poly.pdbx_strand_id
1 'polypeptide(L)'
;MQEILVICKEHGYIQPTVFQGAYNLIDRAFETAIIPLLRQHRIRLAAHSPLAGGYLTGKMLPRSQQSSPSEILSHFDPSWGPSSYYTKRYLPMAPALAELQAFVAERGLTLREVAYRWLQYHSAMAPEDHGLVVGASSLEQLESTILDCKKGPLPDTVSRNSPRIHGSLDSRVHLPCGRIGILCSNQCLLTFIGLVQLGTC
;
A
#
# COMPACT_ATOMS: atom_id res chain seq x y z
N MET A 1 17.80 -1.75 5.34
CA MET A 1 17.89 -2.82 4.32
C MET A 1 19.33 -3.08 3.90
N GLN A 2 20.07 -2.10 3.35
CA GLN A 2 21.49 -2.26 2.98
C GLN A 2 22.34 -2.88 4.09
N GLU A 3 22.23 -2.33 5.31
CA GLU A 3 22.97 -2.80 6.48
C GLU A 3 22.68 -4.28 6.81
N ILE A 4 21.42 -4.72 6.70
CA ILE A 4 21.04 -6.12 6.93
C ILE A 4 21.76 -7.05 5.93
N LEU A 5 21.85 -6.65 4.66
CA LEU A 5 22.52 -7.43 3.62
C LEU A 5 24.02 -7.55 3.88
N VAL A 6 24.65 -6.46 4.34
CA VAL A 6 26.06 -6.43 4.73
C VAL A 6 26.29 -7.39 5.90
N ILE A 7 25.52 -7.28 6.98
CA ILE A 7 25.64 -8.14 8.15
C ILE A 7 25.45 -9.62 7.78
N CYS A 8 24.40 -9.94 7.02
CA CYS A 8 24.17 -11.33 6.60
C CYS A 8 25.33 -11.87 5.76
N LYS A 9 25.96 -11.03 4.95
CA LYS A 9 27.09 -11.43 4.10
C LYS A 9 28.36 -11.63 4.92
N GLU A 10 28.68 -10.70 5.79
CA GLU A 10 29.88 -10.72 6.64
C GLU A 10 29.90 -11.89 7.61
N HIS A 11 28.73 -12.22 8.17
CA HIS A 11 28.60 -13.31 9.14
C HIS A 11 28.19 -14.66 8.52
N GLY A 12 28.03 -14.74 7.21
CA GLY A 12 27.62 -15.98 6.52
C GLY A 12 26.18 -16.43 6.83
N TYR A 13 25.29 -15.50 7.19
CA TYR A 13 23.88 -15.79 7.40
C TYR A 13 23.10 -15.91 6.09
N ILE A 14 21.93 -16.55 6.19
CA ILE A 14 20.96 -16.60 5.10
C ILE A 14 20.56 -15.17 4.74
N GLN A 15 20.63 -14.84 3.45
CA GLN A 15 20.23 -13.56 2.92
C GLN A 15 18.70 -13.44 2.86
N PRO A 16 18.12 -12.27 3.18
CA PRO A 16 16.70 -12.05 3.01
C PRO A 16 16.31 -12.17 1.53
N THR A 17 15.20 -12.87 1.25
CA THR A 17 14.70 -13.10 -0.12
C THR A 17 13.40 -12.37 -0.41
N VAL A 18 12.72 -11.86 0.62
CA VAL A 18 11.48 -11.10 0.52
C VAL A 18 11.56 -9.84 1.37
N PHE A 19 11.08 -8.73 0.84
CA PHE A 19 10.87 -7.48 1.56
C PHE A 19 9.39 -7.13 1.52
N GLN A 20 8.75 -7.00 2.69
CA GLN A 20 7.38 -6.53 2.80
C GLN A 20 7.37 -5.05 3.13
N GLY A 21 6.70 -4.22 2.31
CA GLY A 21 6.67 -2.77 2.50
C GLY A 21 5.37 -2.11 2.01
N ALA A 22 5.01 -1.00 2.66
CA ALA A 22 3.86 -0.18 2.29
C ALA A 22 4.08 0.42 0.89
N TYR A 23 3.25 0.04 -0.07
CA TYR A 23 3.33 0.57 -1.43
C TYR A 23 1.94 0.65 -2.04
N ASN A 24 1.56 1.84 -2.50
CA ASN A 24 0.27 2.11 -3.10
C ASN A 24 0.33 3.32 -4.04
N LEU A 25 -0.81 3.66 -4.65
CA LEU A 25 -0.95 4.76 -5.61
C LEU A 25 -0.43 6.11 -5.07
N ILE A 26 -0.47 6.30 -3.76
CA ILE A 26 -0.11 7.55 -3.09
C ILE A 26 1.28 7.45 -2.47
N ASP A 27 1.55 6.37 -1.75
CA ASP A 27 2.80 6.13 -1.03
C ASP A 27 3.81 5.39 -1.91
N ARG A 28 4.69 6.17 -2.56
CA ARG A 28 5.66 5.69 -3.55
C ARG A 28 7.12 5.89 -3.10
N ALA A 29 7.34 6.15 -1.81
CA ALA A 29 8.66 6.47 -1.25
C ALA A 29 9.74 5.41 -1.55
N PHE A 30 9.34 4.16 -1.78
CA PHE A 30 10.25 3.06 -2.06
C PHE A 30 10.77 3.00 -3.49
N GLU A 31 10.16 3.70 -4.44
CA GLU A 31 10.52 3.59 -5.86
C GLU A 31 11.93 4.08 -6.17
N THR A 32 12.42 5.08 -5.45
CA THR A 32 13.70 5.73 -5.76
C THR A 32 14.90 5.01 -5.15
N ALA A 33 14.74 4.40 -3.97
CA ALA A 33 15.87 3.84 -3.22
C ALA A 33 15.70 2.34 -2.90
N ILE A 34 14.53 1.94 -2.39
CA ILE A 34 14.33 0.57 -1.88
C ILE A 34 14.13 -0.41 -3.03
N ILE A 35 13.21 -0.15 -3.95
CA ILE A 35 12.93 -1.08 -5.06
C ILE A 35 14.19 -1.36 -5.90
N PRO A 36 14.99 -0.36 -6.32
CA PRO A 36 16.25 -0.62 -7.02
C PRO A 36 17.20 -1.51 -6.22
N LEU A 37 17.32 -1.29 -4.91
CA LEU A 37 18.15 -2.12 -4.03
C LEU A 37 17.64 -3.57 -3.98
N LEU A 38 16.33 -3.77 -3.88
CA LEU A 38 15.73 -5.12 -3.90
C LEU A 38 16.06 -5.84 -5.20
N ARG A 39 15.99 -5.16 -6.35
CA ARG A 39 16.35 -5.73 -7.66
C ARG A 39 17.82 -6.14 -7.72
N GLN A 40 18.73 -5.30 -7.25
CA GLN A 40 20.17 -5.59 -7.22
C GLN A 40 20.49 -6.86 -6.43
N HIS A 41 19.75 -7.13 -5.36
CA HIS A 41 19.96 -8.28 -4.49
C HIS A 41 18.99 -9.45 -4.75
N ARG A 42 18.18 -9.39 -5.82
CA ARG A 42 17.16 -10.41 -6.16
C ARG A 42 16.16 -10.69 -5.04
N ILE A 43 15.79 -9.65 -4.32
CA ILE A 43 14.81 -9.69 -3.24
C ILE A 43 13.45 -9.34 -3.82
N ARG A 44 12.45 -10.16 -3.54
CA ARG A 44 11.09 -9.97 -4.04
C ARG A 44 10.33 -9.00 -3.15
N LEU A 45 9.58 -8.08 -3.74
CA LEU A 45 8.70 -7.17 -3.01
C LEU A 45 7.37 -7.87 -2.69
N ALA A 46 6.89 -7.75 -1.46
CA ALA A 46 5.52 -8.02 -1.06
C ALA A 46 4.88 -6.69 -0.66
N ALA A 47 4.09 -6.09 -1.55
CA ALA A 47 3.51 -4.77 -1.33
C ALA A 47 2.29 -4.87 -0.41
N HIS A 48 2.34 -4.23 0.76
CA HIS A 48 1.20 -4.16 1.67
C HIS A 48 0.55 -2.79 1.66
N SER A 49 -0.64 -2.71 2.26
CA SER A 49 -1.47 -1.49 2.30
C SER A 49 -1.81 -0.93 0.90
N PRO A 50 -2.28 -1.76 -0.05
CA PRO A 50 -2.58 -1.32 -1.43
C PRO A 50 -3.66 -0.23 -1.48
N LEU A 51 -4.53 -0.17 -0.46
CA LEU A 51 -5.58 0.84 -0.32
C LEU A 51 -5.29 1.92 0.73
N ALA A 52 -4.05 2.02 1.23
CA ALA A 52 -3.67 2.99 2.28
C ALA A 52 -4.60 2.92 3.51
N GLY A 53 -4.84 1.71 4.03
CA GLY A 53 -5.75 1.48 5.15
C GLY A 53 -7.23 1.70 4.80
N GLY A 54 -7.59 1.58 3.52
CA GLY A 54 -8.93 1.83 3.00
C GLY A 54 -9.15 3.28 2.54
N TYR A 55 -8.18 4.18 2.74
CA TYR A 55 -8.27 5.57 2.30
C TYR A 55 -8.57 5.70 0.80
N LEU A 56 -7.93 4.86 -0.03
CA LEU A 56 -8.13 4.77 -1.48
C LEU A 56 -9.48 4.13 -1.89
N THR A 57 -10.44 3.98 -0.96
CA THR A 57 -11.83 3.69 -1.29
C THR A 57 -12.69 4.96 -1.39
N GLY A 58 -12.16 6.11 -0.94
CA GLY A 58 -12.90 7.38 -0.90
C GLY A 58 -13.86 7.53 0.28
N LYS A 59 -14.00 6.51 1.14
CA LYS A 59 -14.91 6.53 2.31
C LYS A 59 -14.60 7.60 3.35
N MET A 60 -13.37 8.14 3.35
CA MET A 60 -12.94 9.21 4.26
C MET A 60 -13.19 10.62 3.68
N LEU A 61 -13.79 10.75 2.50
CA LEU A 61 -14.04 12.05 1.88
C LEU A 61 -15.33 12.69 2.43
N PRO A 62 -15.38 14.02 2.63
CA PRO A 62 -16.55 14.68 3.24
C PRO A 62 -17.87 14.49 2.49
N ARG A 63 -17.84 14.20 1.18
CA ARG A 63 -19.05 13.94 0.37
C ARG A 63 -19.59 12.52 0.49
N SER A 64 -18.86 11.57 1.09
CA SER A 64 -19.38 10.23 1.37
C SER A 64 -20.26 10.17 2.64
N GLN A 65 -20.83 11.31 3.05
CA GLN A 65 -21.65 11.58 4.25
C GLN A 65 -22.98 10.81 4.36
N GLN A 66 -23.01 9.54 3.95
CA GLN A 66 -23.99 8.55 4.42
C GLN A 66 -23.42 7.67 5.55
N SER A 67 -22.11 7.73 5.74
CA SER A 67 -21.36 8.05 6.95
C SER A 67 -21.86 7.69 8.36
N SER A 68 -22.66 6.65 8.62
CA SER A 68 -22.96 6.30 10.03
C SER A 68 -21.65 5.97 10.80
N PRO A 69 -21.58 6.16 12.14
CA PRO A 69 -20.35 5.91 12.91
C PRO A 69 -19.70 4.52 12.72
N SER A 70 -20.46 3.54 12.21
CA SER A 70 -19.99 2.19 11.87
C SER A 70 -19.18 2.11 10.56
N GLU A 71 -19.07 3.20 9.80
CA GLU A 71 -18.34 3.23 8.52
C GLU A 71 -16.94 3.87 8.63
N ILE A 72 -16.53 4.30 9.84
CA ILE A 72 -15.15 4.72 10.08
C ILE A 72 -14.24 3.54 9.76
N LEU A 73 -13.30 3.74 8.84
CA LEU A 73 -12.28 2.76 8.55
C LEU A 73 -11.49 2.48 9.83
N SER A 74 -11.33 1.21 10.20
CA SER A 74 -10.63 0.80 11.44
C SER A 74 -9.24 1.41 11.56
N HIS A 75 -8.55 1.63 10.43
CA HIS A 75 -7.24 2.26 10.39
C HIS A 75 -7.23 3.76 10.73
N PHE A 76 -8.39 4.41 10.70
CA PHE A 76 -8.59 5.83 10.99
C PHE A 76 -9.38 6.04 12.29
N ASP A 77 -9.73 4.96 12.99
CA ASP A 77 -10.41 5.02 14.29
C ASP A 77 -9.46 5.58 15.38
N PRO A 78 -9.78 6.72 16.01
CA PRO A 78 -8.97 7.29 17.08
C PRO A 78 -8.74 6.34 18.27
N SER A 79 -9.63 5.36 18.51
CA SER A 79 -9.43 4.37 19.59
C SER A 79 -8.37 3.32 19.26
N TRP A 80 -8.00 3.17 17.98
CA TRP A 80 -6.93 2.28 17.56
C TRP A 80 -5.59 3.02 17.59
N GLY A 81 -4.66 2.61 18.47
CA GLY A 81 -3.39 3.32 18.69
C GLY A 81 -2.59 3.70 17.43
N PRO A 82 -2.48 2.81 16.43
CA PRO A 82 -1.80 3.13 15.16
C PRO A 82 -2.56 4.07 14.22
N SER A 83 -3.79 4.50 14.52
CA SER A 83 -4.57 5.37 13.62
C SER A 83 -3.93 6.74 13.40
N SER A 84 -3.17 7.23 14.37
CA SER A 84 -2.40 8.48 14.25
C SER A 84 -1.42 8.47 13.07
N TYR A 85 -0.89 7.30 12.69
CA TYR A 85 -0.05 7.16 11.51
C TYR A 85 -0.86 7.40 10.23
N TYR A 86 -2.01 6.75 10.09
CA TYR A 86 -2.86 6.86 8.90
C TYR A 86 -3.46 8.25 8.77
N THR A 87 -3.93 8.83 9.88
CA THR A 87 -4.55 10.14 9.88
C THR A 87 -3.56 11.23 9.47
N LYS A 88 -2.38 11.27 10.08
CA LYS A 88 -1.32 12.23 9.74
C LYS A 88 -0.78 12.04 8.32
N ARG A 89 -0.68 10.79 7.86
CA ARG A 89 -0.13 10.48 6.53
C ARG A 89 -1.11 10.78 5.40
N TYR A 90 -2.37 10.41 5.55
CA TYR A 90 -3.31 10.39 4.42
C TYR A 90 -4.39 11.48 4.47
N LEU A 91 -4.89 11.90 5.64
CA LEU A 91 -5.96 12.91 5.67
C LEU A 91 -5.61 14.26 5.03
N PRO A 92 -4.36 14.78 5.10
CA PRO A 92 -3.99 16.01 4.38
C PRO A 92 -4.19 15.93 2.86
N MET A 93 -4.34 14.72 2.32
CA MET A 93 -4.43 14.43 0.89
C MET A 93 -5.89 14.41 0.39
N ALA A 94 -6.87 14.69 1.26
CA ALA A 94 -8.30 14.57 0.94
C ALA A 94 -8.74 15.39 -0.28
N PRO A 95 -8.27 16.64 -0.50
CA PRO A 95 -8.64 17.40 -1.69
C PRO A 95 -8.20 16.72 -2.99
N ALA A 96 -6.96 16.23 -3.04
CA ALA A 96 -6.42 15.57 -4.21
C ALA A 96 -7.06 14.17 -4.43
N LEU A 97 -7.40 13.45 -3.35
CA LEU A 97 -8.18 12.22 -3.45
C LEU A 97 -9.60 12.49 -4.02
N ALA A 98 -10.24 13.60 -3.64
CA ALA A 98 -11.54 13.97 -4.17
C ALA A 98 -11.48 14.35 -5.67
N GLU A 99 -10.45 15.08 -6.09
CA GLU A 99 -10.16 15.36 -7.51
C GLU A 99 -9.98 14.05 -8.30
N LEU A 100 -9.18 13.11 -7.75
CA LEU A 100 -8.98 11.80 -8.35
C LEU A 100 -10.29 11.00 -8.43
N GLN A 101 -11.10 11.02 -7.37
CA GLN A 101 -12.37 10.31 -7.32
C GLN A 101 -13.31 10.78 -8.44
N ALA A 102 -13.46 12.10 -8.60
CA ALA A 102 -14.27 12.67 -9.66
C ALA A 102 -13.75 12.25 -11.05
N PHE A 103 -12.43 12.36 -11.25
CA PHE A 103 -11.77 12.01 -12.51
C PHE A 103 -11.98 10.54 -12.91
N VAL A 104 -11.86 9.59 -11.96
CA VAL A 104 -12.05 8.16 -12.27
C VAL A 104 -13.54 7.80 -12.39
N ALA A 105 -14.42 8.45 -11.63
CA ALA A 105 -15.87 8.22 -11.67
C ALA A 105 -16.49 8.59 -13.02
N GLU A 106 -16.06 9.70 -13.64
CA GLU A 106 -16.45 10.08 -15.02
C GLU A 106 -16.17 8.98 -16.06
N ARG A 107 -15.26 8.05 -15.74
CA ARG A 107 -14.82 6.96 -16.62
C ARG A 107 -15.39 5.61 -16.19
N GLY A 108 -16.37 5.60 -15.29
CA GLY A 108 -16.98 4.39 -14.76
C GLY A 108 -16.03 3.54 -13.91
N LEU A 109 -14.99 4.17 -13.32
CA LEU A 109 -14.01 3.49 -12.48
C LEU A 109 -14.15 3.91 -11.01
N THR A 110 -13.82 2.99 -10.11
CA THR A 110 -13.72 3.24 -8.66
C THR A 110 -12.27 3.52 -8.25
N LEU A 111 -12.07 4.30 -7.17
CA LEU A 111 -10.72 4.51 -6.62
C LEU A 111 -10.04 3.19 -6.23
N ARG A 112 -10.82 2.26 -5.67
CA ARG A 112 -10.34 0.95 -5.24
C ARG A 112 -9.79 0.14 -6.41
N GLU A 113 -10.55 0.03 -7.50
CA GLU A 113 -10.07 -0.73 -8.67
C GLU A 113 -8.87 -0.05 -9.31
N VAL A 114 -8.84 1.29 -9.32
CA VAL A 114 -7.69 2.06 -9.81
C VAL A 114 -6.45 1.78 -8.98
N ALA A 115 -6.55 1.73 -7.66
CA ALA A 115 -5.43 1.44 -6.77
C ALA A 115 -4.83 0.04 -7.02
N TYR A 116 -5.66 -1.00 -7.10
CA TYR A 116 -5.20 -2.38 -7.36
C TYR A 116 -4.60 -2.54 -8.76
N ARG A 117 -5.29 -2.04 -9.80
CA ARG A 117 -4.82 -2.16 -11.18
C ARG A 117 -3.59 -1.29 -11.43
N TRP A 118 -3.47 -0.14 -10.76
CA TRP A 118 -2.25 0.65 -10.85
C TRP A 118 -1.05 -0.11 -10.28
N LEU A 119 -1.19 -0.73 -9.11
CA LEU A 119 -0.11 -1.52 -8.51
C LEU A 119 0.34 -2.68 -9.42
N GLN A 120 -0.59 -3.38 -10.05
CA GLN A 120 -0.25 -4.54 -10.89
C GLN A 120 0.35 -4.19 -12.26
N TYR A 121 -0.07 -3.08 -12.87
CA TYR A 121 0.24 -2.80 -14.28
C TYR A 121 1.04 -1.52 -14.52
N HIS A 122 1.06 -0.60 -13.56
CA HIS A 122 1.55 0.79 -13.76
C HIS A 122 2.52 1.25 -12.68
N SER A 123 2.86 0.37 -11.74
CA SER A 123 3.78 0.63 -10.63
C SER A 123 5.18 0.10 -10.94
N ALA A 124 6.12 0.27 -10.01
CA ALA A 124 7.46 -0.29 -10.09
C ALA A 124 7.53 -1.79 -9.67
N MET A 125 6.38 -2.42 -9.38
CA MET A 125 6.32 -3.87 -9.17
C MET A 125 6.70 -4.62 -10.44
N ALA A 126 7.43 -5.70 -10.27
CA ALA A 126 7.83 -6.59 -11.34
C ALA A 126 7.04 -7.91 -11.27
N PRO A 127 6.85 -8.64 -12.38
CA PRO A 127 6.14 -9.92 -12.38
C PRO A 127 6.74 -10.98 -11.43
N GLU A 128 8.04 -10.90 -11.15
CA GLU A 128 8.75 -11.78 -10.22
C GLU A 128 8.58 -11.43 -8.73
N ASP A 129 7.93 -10.31 -8.41
CA ASP A 129 7.60 -9.96 -7.04
C ASP A 129 6.60 -10.93 -6.41
N HIS A 130 6.51 -10.92 -5.08
CA HIS A 130 5.58 -11.81 -4.36
C HIS A 130 4.12 -11.37 -4.52
N GLY A 131 3.89 -10.11 -4.90
CA GLY A 131 2.56 -9.57 -5.19
C GLY A 131 2.00 -8.68 -4.08
N LEU A 132 0.68 -8.57 -4.04
CA LEU A 132 -0.05 -7.68 -3.16
C LEU A 132 -0.53 -8.43 -1.90
N VAL A 133 -0.22 -7.88 -0.74
CA VAL A 133 -0.79 -8.31 0.54
C VAL A 133 -2.11 -7.58 0.73
N VAL A 134 -3.22 -8.30 0.48
CA VAL A 134 -4.59 -7.78 0.56
C VAL A 134 -5.16 -8.03 1.95
N GLY A 135 -5.67 -6.97 2.58
CA GLY A 135 -6.51 -7.06 3.77
C GLY A 135 -7.99 -6.87 3.41
N ALA A 136 -8.86 -7.68 4.00
CA ALA A 136 -10.31 -7.59 3.87
C ALA A 136 -10.96 -7.93 5.22
N SER A 137 -12.03 -7.22 5.60
CA SER A 137 -12.80 -7.48 6.82
C SER A 137 -14.08 -8.27 6.55
N SER A 138 -14.38 -8.59 5.28
CA SER A 138 -15.49 -9.46 4.88
C SER A 138 -15.13 -10.25 3.62
N LEU A 139 -15.85 -11.35 3.39
CA LEU A 139 -15.70 -12.16 2.19
C LEU A 139 -16.01 -11.35 0.92
N GLU A 140 -17.06 -10.54 0.95
CA GLU A 140 -17.46 -9.68 -0.17
C GLU A 140 -16.35 -8.70 -0.58
N GLN A 141 -15.63 -8.10 0.39
CA GLN A 141 -14.48 -7.24 0.11
C GLN A 141 -13.35 -8.02 -0.58
N LEU A 142 -13.10 -9.26 -0.15
CA LEU A 142 -12.09 -10.12 -0.72
C LEU A 142 -12.45 -10.51 -2.17
N GLU A 143 -13.66 -10.99 -2.39
CA GLU A 143 -14.16 -11.38 -3.71
C GLU A 143 -14.09 -10.21 -4.70
N SER A 144 -14.60 -9.06 -4.28
CA SER A 144 -14.58 -7.86 -5.11
C SER A 144 -13.15 -7.34 -5.34
N THR A 145 -12.20 -7.57 -4.42
CA THR A 145 -10.78 -7.27 -4.65
C THR A 145 -10.18 -8.22 -5.69
N ILE A 146 -10.47 -9.52 -5.59
CA ILE A 146 -10.02 -10.52 -6.58
C ILE A 146 -10.54 -10.16 -7.98
N LEU A 147 -11.81 -9.73 -8.08
CA LEU A 147 -12.39 -9.29 -9.34
C LEU A 147 -11.65 -8.07 -9.92
N ASP A 148 -11.33 -7.07 -9.09
CA ASP A 148 -10.55 -5.92 -9.53
C ASP A 148 -9.12 -6.31 -9.96
N CYS A 149 -8.49 -7.25 -9.26
CA CYS A 149 -7.16 -7.72 -9.61
C CYS A 149 -7.11 -8.50 -10.93
N LYS A 150 -8.18 -9.23 -11.26
CA LYS A 150 -8.33 -9.96 -12.53
C LYS A 150 -8.55 -9.06 -13.75
N LYS A 151 -8.92 -7.79 -13.55
CA LYS A 151 -9.07 -6.83 -14.66
C LYS A 151 -7.69 -6.52 -15.25
N GLY A 152 -7.69 -6.14 -16.53
CA GLY A 152 -6.49 -5.71 -17.24
C GLY A 152 -5.98 -4.32 -16.85
N PRO A 153 -5.00 -3.78 -17.59
CA PRO A 153 -4.42 -2.47 -17.32
C PRO A 153 -5.48 -1.37 -17.30
N LEU A 154 -5.24 -0.32 -16.52
CA LEU A 154 -6.03 0.92 -16.57
C LEU A 154 -6.00 1.54 -17.98
N PRO A 155 -7.09 2.21 -18.41
CA PRO A 155 -7.10 2.98 -19.65
C PRO A 155 -5.98 4.03 -19.68
N ASP A 156 -5.41 4.29 -20.85
CA ASP A 156 -4.32 5.25 -21.06
C ASP A 156 -4.59 6.64 -20.46
N THR A 157 -5.85 7.08 -20.50
CA THR A 157 -6.27 8.36 -19.91
C THR A 157 -6.02 8.42 -18.40
N VAL A 158 -6.10 7.28 -17.71
CA VAL A 158 -5.91 7.19 -16.26
C VAL A 158 -4.45 6.90 -15.93
N SER A 159 -3.81 5.96 -16.63
CA SER A 159 -2.41 5.59 -16.36
C SER A 159 -1.45 6.76 -16.60
N ARG A 160 -1.60 7.53 -17.69
CA ARG A 160 -0.72 8.67 -18.00
C ARG A 160 -0.89 9.84 -17.03
N ASN A 161 -2.04 9.96 -16.37
CA ASN A 161 -2.26 10.98 -15.35
C ASN A 161 -1.76 10.56 -13.96
N SER A 162 -1.36 9.29 -13.75
CA SER A 162 -0.92 8.80 -12.44
C SER A 162 0.27 9.58 -11.84
N PRO A 163 1.27 10.06 -12.62
CA PRO A 163 2.34 10.90 -12.06
C PRO A 163 1.84 12.28 -11.64
N ARG A 164 0.85 12.86 -12.35
CA ARG A 164 0.23 14.14 -11.96
C ARG A 164 -0.61 13.97 -10.69
N ILE A 165 -1.33 12.86 -10.61
CA ILE A 165 -2.10 12.46 -9.42
C ILE A 165 -1.13 12.35 -8.23
N HIS A 166 -0.05 11.57 -8.36
CA HIS A 166 0.96 11.43 -7.32
C HIS A 166 1.68 12.74 -6.97
N GLY A 167 2.11 13.53 -7.96
CA GLY A 167 2.80 14.81 -7.71
C GLY A 167 1.90 15.84 -7.02
N SER A 168 0.61 15.88 -7.36
CA SER A 168 -0.37 16.75 -6.69
C SER A 168 -0.66 16.34 -5.23
N LEU A 169 -0.42 15.06 -4.93
CA LEU A 169 -0.57 14.42 -3.62
C LEU A 169 0.70 14.66 -2.78
N ASP A 170 1.88 14.53 -3.37
CA ASP A 170 3.19 14.68 -2.72
C ASP A 170 3.54 16.15 -2.40
N SER A 171 3.26 17.09 -3.33
CA SER A 171 3.57 18.52 -3.12
C SER A 171 2.81 19.19 -1.98
N ARG A 172 1.73 18.57 -1.50
CA ARG A 172 0.88 19.06 -0.39
C ARG A 172 1.26 18.42 0.96
N VAL A 173 2.20 17.48 0.96
CA VAL A 173 2.65 16.73 2.15
C VAL A 173 4.16 16.91 2.28
N HIS A 174 4.59 18.03 2.85
CA HIS A 174 5.96 18.15 3.34
C HIS A 174 6.06 17.38 4.67
N LEU A 175 6.22 16.05 4.59
CA LEU A 175 6.69 15.30 5.74
C LEU A 175 8.17 15.67 5.92
N PRO A 176 8.57 16.32 7.02
CA PRO A 176 9.98 16.57 7.24
C PRO A 176 10.67 15.21 7.21
N CYS A 177 11.69 15.09 6.34
CA CYS A 177 12.65 14.01 6.37
C CYS A 177 13.51 14.15 7.65
N GLY A 178 12.86 14.10 8.81
CA GLY A 178 13.48 14.07 10.11
C GLY A 178 13.72 12.61 10.46
N ARG A 179 14.98 12.27 10.72
CA ARG A 179 15.46 11.04 11.37
C ARG A 179 14.39 10.36 12.25
N ILE A 180 13.58 9.47 11.67
CA ILE A 180 12.77 8.54 12.45
C ILE A 180 13.66 7.32 12.63
N GLY A 181 14.24 7.24 13.83
CA GLY A 181 14.94 6.06 14.29
C GLY A 181 14.07 4.82 14.13
N ILE A 182 14.75 3.69 13.96
CA ILE A 182 14.19 2.35 13.96
C ILE A 182 13.36 2.18 15.25
N LEU A 183 12.06 2.45 15.17
CA LEU A 183 11.12 1.93 16.16
C LEU A 183 10.80 0.51 15.71
N CYS A 184 11.60 -0.41 16.24
CA CYS A 184 11.26 -1.81 16.34
C CYS A 184 9.95 -1.92 17.15
N SER A 185 8.80 -1.78 16.48
CA SER A 185 7.51 -2.13 17.07
C SER A 185 7.37 -3.65 16.99
N ASN A 186 7.92 -4.30 18.00
CA ASN A 186 7.69 -5.70 18.35
C ASN A 186 6.20 -5.89 18.71
N GLN A 187 5.31 -5.94 17.72
CA GLN A 187 3.94 -6.42 17.96
C GLN A 187 3.13 -6.88 16.72
N CYS A 188 3.72 -7.01 15.53
CA CYS A 188 3.01 -7.63 14.39
C CYS A 188 3.73 -8.82 13.74
N LEU A 189 4.90 -9.23 14.24
CA LEU A 189 5.65 -10.35 13.65
C LEU A 189 5.24 -11.75 14.13
N LEU A 190 4.27 -11.89 15.06
CA LEU A 190 3.98 -13.17 15.72
C LEU A 190 2.68 -13.88 15.31
N THR A 191 1.91 -13.39 14.33
CA THR A 191 0.64 -14.06 13.96
C THR A 191 0.65 -14.77 12.61
N PHE A 192 1.79 -14.86 11.91
CA PHE A 192 1.87 -15.57 10.62
C PHE A 192 2.97 -16.64 10.49
N ILE A 193 3.69 -16.97 11.57
CA ILE A 193 4.65 -18.09 11.59
C ILE A 193 3.99 -19.40 12.11
N GLY A 194 2.68 -19.42 12.31
CA GLY A 194 1.98 -20.52 13.01
C GLY A 194 1.24 -21.56 12.17
N LEU A 195 1.45 -21.69 10.85
CA LEU A 195 0.63 -22.61 10.03
C LEU A 195 1.34 -23.32 8.86
N VAL A 196 2.65 -23.55 8.94
CA VAL A 196 3.34 -24.52 8.06
C VAL A 196 4.26 -25.41 8.88
N GLN A 197 3.68 -26.21 9.75
CA GLN A 197 4.27 -27.46 10.25
C GLN A 197 3.16 -28.28 10.90
N LEU A 198 2.59 -29.21 10.15
CA LEU A 198 2.11 -30.53 10.59
C LEU A 198 1.59 -31.25 9.35
N GLY A 199 2.31 -32.29 8.92
CA GLY A 199 1.91 -33.12 7.79
C GLY A 199 3.05 -33.88 7.12
N THR A 200 3.91 -34.53 7.90
CA THR A 200 4.62 -35.74 7.42
C THR A 200 3.76 -36.94 7.78
N CYS A 201 3.30 -37.67 6.76
CA CYS A 201 3.29 -39.13 6.64
C CYS A 201 3.41 -39.43 5.14
#